data_AF-A0A9E4XBN4-F1
#
_entry.id   AF-A0A9E4XBN4-F1
#
_cell.length_a   1.000
_cell.length_b   1.000
_cell.length_c   1.000
_cell.angle_alpha   90.00
_cell.angle_beta   90.00
_cell.angle_gamma   90.00
#
_symmetry.space_group_name_H-M   'P 1'
#
loop_
_entity.id
_entity.type
_entity.pdbx_description
1 polymer ?
#
loop_
_entity_poly.entity_id
_entity_poly.type
_entity_poly.pdbx_seq_one_letter_code
_entity_poly.pdbx_strand_id
1 'polypeptide(L)'
;MAMVFGARVLMLSVALVLAGSALVTAGTVTAGDGDIEVLEMSAESRFPDGIRFTITVRSTDEIDDIRVIFRKVGGPRGSAYRVFEFEPGTLITADAFLKGAGNNYIPPGTKIEYSFEIRDKGGGVHRTPDQEFIYDDIRFEWQTVSDGLITVYYSEADGEDMAQTVLEAAQGALERMAPTLGIEPIEPLRIVTYSNYTNMESAIPFRSQAVRDQLRTEGIAFTDERVLLVHSRDASVKGTVAHEFIHLLVAEATGRANAVVPSWLNEGLAESGNEFAGEDYAAALRYGAETGQLNPLWYQRTFVGTPEQIIIAYGQGESVVNYLIS
;
A
#
# COMPACT_ATOMS: atom_id res chain seq x y z
N MET A 1 -42.50 -58.46 -77.85
CA MET A 1 -41.21 -59.09 -77.53
C MET A 1 -40.32 -58.03 -76.88
N ALA A 2 -40.17 -58.14 -75.56
CA ALA A 2 -39.26 -57.44 -74.63
C ALA A 2 -39.18 -55.89 -74.57
N MET A 3 -39.16 -55.41 -73.31
CA MET A 3 -38.66 -54.13 -72.74
C MET A 3 -39.71 -53.05 -72.48
N VAL A 4 -40.32 -53.03 -71.28
CA VAL A 4 -39.86 -52.46 -69.98
C VAL A 4 -40.12 -50.95 -69.88
N PHE A 5 -40.99 -50.62 -68.91
CA PHE A 5 -41.48 -49.29 -68.55
C PHE A 5 -40.36 -48.34 -68.13
N GLY A 6 -40.31 -47.15 -68.75
CA GLY A 6 -39.46 -46.04 -68.33
C GLY A 6 -40.10 -45.29 -67.16
N ALA A 7 -39.58 -45.47 -65.96
CA ALA A 7 -39.89 -44.65 -64.79
C ALA A 7 -39.06 -43.35 -64.84
N ARG A 8 -39.75 -42.21 -64.80
CA ARG A 8 -39.15 -40.88 -64.66
C ARG A 8 -38.64 -40.70 -63.23
N VAL A 9 -37.33 -40.58 -63.05
CA VAL A 9 -36.72 -40.07 -61.82
C VAL A 9 -36.08 -38.72 -62.15
N LEU A 10 -36.67 -37.67 -61.57
CA LEU A 10 -36.20 -36.30 -61.60
C LEU A 10 -35.00 -36.20 -60.64
N MET A 11 -33.76 -36.27 -61.15
CA MET A 11 -32.58 -35.97 -60.33
C MET A 11 -32.43 -34.45 -60.21
N LEU A 12 -32.69 -33.94 -59.02
CA LEU A 12 -32.43 -32.56 -58.62
C LEU A 12 -30.92 -32.41 -58.38
N SER A 13 -30.22 -31.73 -59.28
CA SER A 13 -28.80 -31.41 -59.13
C SER A 13 -28.64 -30.26 -58.13
N VAL A 14 -28.29 -30.57 -56.88
CA VAL A 14 -27.87 -29.55 -55.89
C VAL A 14 -26.45 -29.13 -56.23
N ALA A 15 -26.31 -27.93 -56.78
CA ALA A 15 -25.02 -27.27 -56.96
C ALA A 15 -24.53 -26.77 -55.59
N LEU A 16 -23.51 -27.44 -55.04
CA LEU A 16 -22.81 -27.02 -53.84
C LEU A 16 -21.88 -25.84 -54.20
N VAL A 17 -22.34 -24.61 -53.97
CA VAL A 17 -21.48 -23.42 -54.06
C VAL A 17 -20.61 -23.39 -52.80
N LEU A 18 -19.35 -23.82 -52.95
CA LEU A 18 -18.28 -23.58 -51.98
C LEU A 18 -17.94 -22.09 -52.02
N ALA A 19 -18.66 -21.28 -51.23
CA ALA A 19 -18.22 -19.95 -50.87
C ALA A 19 -17.04 -20.09 -49.89
N GLY A 20 -15.83 -19.91 -50.39
CA GLY A 20 -14.62 -19.82 -49.58
C GLY A 20 -14.69 -18.59 -48.70
N SER A 21 -15.11 -18.78 -47.45
CA SER A 21 -14.92 -17.80 -46.39
C SER A 21 -13.42 -17.68 -46.13
N ALA A 22 -12.78 -16.65 -46.68
CA ALA A 22 -11.47 -16.23 -46.22
C ALA A 22 -11.63 -15.76 -44.76
N LEU A 23 -11.34 -16.65 -43.82
CA LEU A 23 -11.02 -16.28 -42.45
C LEU A 23 -9.78 -15.38 -42.52
N VAL A 24 -10.01 -14.08 -42.47
CA VAL A 24 -8.97 -13.14 -42.04
C VAL A 24 -8.69 -13.50 -40.60
N THR A 25 -7.70 -14.36 -40.39
CA THR A 25 -7.05 -14.49 -39.10
C THR A 25 -6.45 -13.13 -38.81
N ALA A 26 -7.13 -12.35 -37.97
CA ALA A 26 -6.48 -11.24 -37.31
C ALA A 26 -5.30 -11.87 -36.57
N GLY A 27 -4.10 -11.70 -37.13
CA GLY A 27 -2.89 -12.07 -36.43
C GLY A 27 -2.93 -11.30 -35.12
N THR A 28 -3.01 -12.03 -34.01
CA THR A 28 -2.53 -11.48 -32.75
C THR A 28 -1.09 -11.12 -33.01
N VAL A 29 -0.82 -9.82 -33.22
CA VAL A 29 0.54 -9.28 -33.16
C VAL A 29 0.95 -9.47 -31.71
N THR A 30 1.55 -10.63 -31.43
CA THR A 30 2.51 -10.71 -30.34
C THR A 30 3.62 -9.77 -30.77
N ALA A 31 3.66 -8.56 -30.20
CA ALA A 31 4.86 -7.76 -30.24
C ALA A 31 5.97 -8.68 -29.72
N GLY A 32 6.87 -9.10 -30.60
CA GLY A 32 8.10 -9.71 -30.14
C GLY A 32 8.80 -8.68 -29.28
N ASP A 33 9.54 -9.13 -28.27
CA ASP A 33 10.72 -8.37 -27.87
C ASP A 33 11.46 -8.06 -29.17
N GLY A 34 11.48 -6.79 -29.59
CA GLY A 34 12.38 -6.37 -30.65
C GLY A 34 13.82 -6.68 -30.24
N ASP A 35 14.80 -6.18 -30.98
CA ASP A 35 16.20 -6.21 -30.52
C ASP A 35 16.45 -5.29 -29.29
N ILE A 36 15.41 -4.98 -28.50
CA ILE A 36 15.46 -4.15 -27.30
C ILE A 36 16.12 -4.95 -26.17
N GLU A 37 17.28 -4.50 -25.74
CA GLU A 37 18.07 -5.08 -24.67
C GLU A 37 18.27 -4.05 -23.55
N VAL A 38 17.78 -4.39 -22.35
CA VAL A 38 18.03 -3.60 -21.14
C VAL A 38 19.40 -3.98 -20.57
N LEU A 39 20.32 -3.01 -20.55
CA LEU A 39 21.70 -3.19 -20.08
C LEU A 39 21.82 -2.95 -18.58
N GLU A 40 21.08 -1.96 -18.06
CA GLU A 40 21.06 -1.61 -16.64
C GLU A 40 19.70 -1.03 -16.28
N MET A 41 19.20 -1.33 -15.08
CA MET A 41 18.04 -0.67 -14.51
C MET A 41 18.16 -0.59 -12.98
N SER A 42 17.66 0.49 -12.39
CA SER A 42 17.69 0.68 -10.93
C SER A 42 16.58 1.61 -10.42
N ALA A 43 16.30 1.49 -9.13
CA ALA A 43 15.52 2.44 -8.35
C ALA A 43 16.34 2.84 -7.11
N GLU A 44 16.41 4.12 -6.81
CA GLU A 44 17.16 4.67 -5.69
C GLU A 44 16.26 5.55 -4.83
N SER A 45 16.33 5.38 -3.51
CA SER A 45 15.66 6.26 -2.56
C SER A 45 16.36 7.62 -2.55
N ARG A 46 15.58 8.67 -2.75
CA ARG A 46 15.99 10.07 -2.54
C ARG A 46 15.16 10.67 -1.42
N PHE A 47 14.95 9.91 -0.35
CA PHE A 47 14.16 10.39 0.78
C PHE A 47 14.69 11.74 1.33
N PRO A 48 13.79 12.71 1.64
CA PRO A 48 12.32 12.62 1.56
C PRO A 48 11.73 13.04 0.20
N ASP A 49 12.58 13.39 -0.77
CA ASP A 49 12.16 14.01 -2.03
C ASP A 49 11.42 13.05 -2.97
N GLY A 50 11.78 11.76 -2.97
CA GLY A 50 11.14 10.76 -3.82
C GLY A 50 12.05 9.63 -4.29
N ILE A 51 11.72 9.02 -5.43
CA ILE A 51 12.43 7.86 -6.00
C ILE A 51 13.01 8.24 -7.36
N ARG A 52 14.29 7.92 -7.57
CA ARG A 52 14.93 8.06 -8.88
C ARG A 52 15.02 6.70 -9.55
N PHE A 53 14.41 6.58 -10.72
CA PHE A 53 14.54 5.41 -11.57
C PHE A 53 15.55 5.69 -12.67
N THR A 54 16.46 4.75 -12.93
CA THR A 54 17.45 4.85 -14.01
C THR A 54 17.37 3.62 -14.90
N ILE A 55 17.55 3.80 -16.20
CA ILE A 55 17.62 2.70 -17.17
C ILE A 55 18.63 3.01 -18.27
N THR A 56 19.40 2.00 -18.64
CA THR A 56 20.22 1.98 -19.85
C THR A 56 19.72 0.87 -20.76
N VAL A 57 19.32 1.21 -21.98
CA VAL A 57 18.67 0.30 -22.93
C VAL A 57 19.18 0.54 -24.34
N ARG A 58 19.26 -0.53 -25.14
CA ARG A 58 19.73 -0.54 -26.53
C ARG A 58 18.70 -1.20 -27.42
N SER A 59 18.51 -0.72 -28.65
CA SER A 59 17.72 -1.39 -29.70
C SER A 59 18.35 -1.17 -31.08
N THR A 60 17.99 -2.01 -32.05
CA THR A 60 18.37 -1.82 -33.47
C THR A 60 17.67 -0.60 -34.07
N ASP A 61 16.40 -0.38 -33.72
CA ASP A 61 15.63 0.81 -34.08
C ASP A 61 15.72 1.89 -33.00
N GLU A 62 15.42 3.15 -33.36
CA GLU A 62 15.43 4.24 -32.37
C GLU A 62 14.36 4.03 -31.31
N ILE A 63 14.77 4.01 -30.05
CA ILE A 63 13.90 4.01 -28.88
C ILE A 63 13.28 5.39 -28.76
N ASP A 64 11.96 5.47 -28.62
CA ASP A 64 11.22 6.74 -28.58
C ASP A 64 10.21 6.84 -27.42
N ASP A 65 10.03 5.77 -26.64
CA ASP A 65 9.20 5.79 -25.42
C ASP A 65 9.79 4.84 -24.36
N ILE A 66 10.02 5.36 -23.16
CA ILE A 66 10.39 4.58 -21.98
C ILE A 66 9.51 5.04 -20.83
N ARG A 67 8.91 4.07 -20.12
CA ARG A 67 8.05 4.34 -18.96
C ARG A 67 8.40 3.40 -17.83
N VAL A 68 8.39 3.93 -16.61
CA VAL A 68 8.32 3.08 -15.40
C VAL A 68 6.86 2.96 -14.99
N ILE A 69 6.38 1.73 -14.88
CA ILE A 69 5.09 1.36 -14.32
C ILE A 69 5.36 0.94 -12.88
N PHE A 70 4.64 1.50 -11.91
CA PHE A 70 4.88 1.22 -10.50
C PHE A 70 3.58 1.16 -9.69
N ARG A 71 3.63 0.47 -8.55
CA ARG A 71 2.58 0.46 -7.53
C ARG A 71 3.20 0.47 -6.13
N LYS A 72 2.49 1.09 -5.19
CA LYS A 72 2.76 0.96 -3.75
C LYS A 72 2.07 -0.32 -3.27
N VAL A 73 2.80 -1.25 -2.68
CA VAL A 73 2.22 -2.48 -2.12
C VAL A 73 1.36 -2.12 -0.91
N GLY A 74 0.18 -2.73 -0.79
CA GLY A 74 -0.85 -2.35 0.20
C GLY A 74 -1.85 -1.28 -0.26
N GLY A 75 -1.52 -0.50 -1.30
CA GLY A 75 -2.37 0.60 -1.75
C GLY A 75 -3.54 0.17 -2.64
N PRO A 76 -4.36 1.12 -3.14
CA PRO A 76 -5.36 0.82 -4.16
C PRO A 76 -4.73 0.08 -5.33
N ARG A 77 -5.37 -1.00 -5.80
CA ARG A 77 -4.86 -1.96 -6.83
C ARG A 77 -4.53 -1.37 -8.21
N GLY A 78 -4.40 -0.05 -8.37
CA GLY A 78 -4.02 0.59 -9.63
C GLY A 78 -2.51 0.80 -9.73
N SER A 79 -1.92 0.42 -10.85
CA SER A 79 -0.57 0.85 -11.23
C SER A 79 -0.60 2.28 -11.77
N ALA A 80 0.41 3.07 -11.43
CA ALA A 80 0.69 4.35 -12.06
C ALA A 80 1.90 4.24 -12.99
N TYR A 81 2.14 5.25 -13.83
CA TYR A 81 3.34 5.29 -14.66
C TYR A 81 4.00 6.67 -14.65
N ARG A 82 5.29 6.71 -14.96
CA ARG A 82 6.06 7.92 -15.29
C ARG A 82 6.82 7.69 -16.60
N VAL A 83 6.80 8.71 -17.46
CA VAL A 83 7.52 8.73 -18.73
C VAL A 83 8.90 9.32 -18.50
N PHE A 84 9.91 8.79 -19.20
CA PHE A 84 11.27 9.31 -19.18
C PHE A 84 11.42 10.39 -20.25
N GLU A 85 12.16 11.45 -19.94
CA GLU A 85 12.50 12.49 -20.92
C GLU A 85 13.91 12.23 -21.46
N PHE A 86 14.01 11.98 -22.77
CA PHE A 86 15.26 11.72 -23.48
C PHE A 86 15.11 12.02 -24.97
N GLU A 87 16.23 12.20 -25.66
CA GLU A 87 16.25 12.30 -27.14
C GLU A 87 16.24 10.90 -27.75
N PRO A 88 15.38 10.59 -28.74
CA PRO A 88 15.33 9.26 -29.35
C PRO A 88 16.67 8.80 -29.92
N GLY A 89 16.94 7.50 -29.82
CA GLY A 89 18.22 6.92 -30.23
C GLY A 89 18.28 5.41 -30.01
N THR A 90 19.32 4.77 -30.54
CA THR A 90 19.50 3.30 -30.46
C THR A 90 20.18 2.83 -29.17
N LEU A 91 20.75 3.75 -28.39
CA LEU A 91 21.28 3.53 -27.05
C LEU A 91 20.89 4.71 -26.17
N ILE A 92 20.06 4.45 -25.16
CA ILE A 92 19.52 5.46 -24.26
C ILE A 92 19.97 5.14 -22.84
N THR A 93 20.50 6.16 -22.14
CA THR A 93 20.57 6.20 -20.68
C THR A 93 19.71 7.35 -20.22
N ALA A 94 18.69 7.07 -19.41
CA ALA A 94 17.73 8.06 -18.96
C ALA A 94 17.33 7.84 -17.50
N ASP A 95 16.86 8.90 -16.86
CA ASP A 95 16.30 8.84 -15.52
C ASP A 95 14.94 9.53 -15.41
N ALA A 96 14.11 9.06 -14.48
CA ALA A 96 12.82 9.63 -14.15
C ALA A 96 12.67 9.76 -12.64
N PHE A 97 12.11 10.88 -12.20
CA PHE A 97 11.92 11.17 -10.78
C PHE A 97 10.44 11.11 -10.37
N LEU A 98 10.13 10.24 -9.41
CA LEU A 98 8.84 10.19 -8.75
C LEU A 98 8.91 10.97 -7.43
N LYS A 99 8.26 12.14 -7.38
CA LYS A 99 8.16 12.93 -6.14
C LYS A 99 7.46 12.13 -5.03
N GLY A 100 8.07 12.08 -3.85
CA GLY A 100 7.61 11.39 -2.64
C GLY A 100 7.19 12.31 -1.50
N ALA A 101 6.89 13.58 -1.80
CA ALA A 101 6.53 14.61 -0.82
C ALA A 101 5.22 15.35 -1.17
N GLY A 102 4.67 16.10 -0.20
CA GLY A 102 3.42 16.85 -0.36
C GLY A 102 2.22 15.94 -0.64
N ASN A 103 1.42 16.25 -1.67
CA ASN A 103 0.27 15.42 -2.05
C ASN A 103 0.66 14.03 -2.61
N ASN A 104 1.93 13.80 -2.91
CA ASN A 104 2.46 12.50 -3.34
C ASN A 104 3.36 11.89 -2.26
N TYR A 105 3.13 12.24 -0.98
CA TYR A 105 3.93 11.71 0.11
C TYR A 105 3.99 10.17 0.07
N ILE A 106 5.19 9.63 0.28
CA ILE A 106 5.44 8.21 0.43
C ILE A 106 6.14 8.03 1.78
N PRO A 107 5.59 7.24 2.73
CA PRO A 107 6.27 6.98 3.99
C PRO A 107 7.51 6.11 3.77
N PRO A 108 8.59 6.32 4.55
CA PRO A 108 9.74 5.42 4.51
C PRO A 108 9.31 4.02 4.98
N GLY A 109 9.91 2.99 4.41
CA GLY A 109 9.47 1.60 4.56
C GLY A 109 8.44 1.16 3.52
N THR A 110 7.92 2.05 2.66
CA THR A 110 6.96 1.63 1.61
C THR A 110 7.62 0.69 0.61
N LYS A 111 7.00 -0.47 0.37
CA LYS A 111 7.39 -1.36 -0.73
C LYS A 111 6.79 -0.88 -2.05
N ILE A 112 7.64 -0.73 -3.04
CA ILE A 112 7.33 -0.35 -4.40
C ILE A 112 7.60 -1.55 -5.29
N GLU A 113 6.60 -1.93 -6.08
CA GLU A 113 6.79 -2.84 -7.20
C GLU A 113 6.79 -2.04 -8.49
N TYR A 114 7.76 -2.30 -9.37
CA TYR A 114 7.91 -1.55 -10.61
C TYR A 114 8.48 -2.39 -11.76
N SER A 115 8.16 -2.02 -12.99
CA SER A 115 8.77 -2.53 -14.21
C SER A 115 8.91 -1.42 -15.24
N PHE A 116 9.80 -1.60 -16.20
CA PHE A 116 9.95 -0.68 -17.33
C PHE A 116 9.23 -1.23 -18.56
N GLU A 117 8.54 -0.36 -19.29
CA GLU A 117 8.04 -0.62 -20.64
C GLU A 117 8.81 0.29 -21.61
N ILE A 118 9.39 -0.31 -22.65
CA ILE A 118 10.21 0.34 -23.66
C ILE A 118 9.60 0.09 -25.03
N ARG A 119 9.59 1.11 -25.88
CA ARG A 119 9.17 1.01 -27.28
C ARG A 119 10.18 1.65 -28.22
N ASP A 120 10.31 1.07 -29.40
CA ASP A 120 11.09 1.63 -30.49
C ASP A 120 10.25 1.95 -31.73
N LYS A 121 10.83 2.72 -32.65
CA LYS A 121 10.20 3.12 -33.92
C LYS A 121 10.02 1.98 -34.91
N GLY A 122 10.68 0.84 -34.69
CA GLY A 122 10.46 -0.41 -35.43
C GLY A 122 9.16 -1.12 -35.05
N GLY A 123 8.52 -0.67 -33.96
CA GLY A 123 7.31 -1.28 -33.39
C GLY A 123 7.60 -2.34 -32.33
N GLY A 124 8.87 -2.49 -31.92
CA GLY A 124 9.28 -3.33 -30.81
C GLY A 124 8.72 -2.80 -29.49
N VAL A 125 8.25 -3.71 -28.64
CA VAL A 125 7.81 -3.40 -27.28
C VAL A 125 8.41 -4.42 -26.34
N HIS A 126 9.16 -3.96 -25.34
CA HIS A 126 9.73 -4.80 -24.30
C HIS A 126 9.24 -4.34 -22.94
N ARG A 127 8.84 -5.29 -22.08
CA ARG A 127 8.54 -5.01 -20.67
C ARG A 127 9.44 -5.87 -19.79
N THR A 128 10.14 -5.23 -18.86
CA THR A 128 10.98 -5.94 -17.90
C THR A 128 10.12 -6.74 -16.92
N PRO A 129 10.65 -7.82 -16.32
CA PRO A 129 10.03 -8.43 -15.14
C PRO A 129 9.85 -7.40 -14.01
N ASP A 130 8.80 -7.57 -13.21
CA ASP A 130 8.57 -6.72 -12.04
C ASP A 130 9.74 -6.86 -11.05
N GLN A 131 10.15 -5.72 -10.51
CA GLN A 131 11.19 -5.53 -9.52
C GLN A 131 10.56 -5.02 -8.23
N GLU A 132 11.19 -5.31 -7.10
CA GLU A 132 10.79 -4.81 -5.80
C GLU A 132 11.84 -3.85 -5.25
N PHE A 133 11.38 -2.78 -4.61
CA PHE A 133 12.21 -1.75 -4.01
C PHE A 133 11.57 -1.26 -2.71
N ILE A 134 12.35 -1.05 -1.66
CA ILE A 134 11.88 -0.41 -0.43
C ILE A 134 12.30 1.05 -0.48
N TYR A 135 11.33 1.96 -0.40
CA TYR A 135 11.61 3.39 -0.24
C TYR A 135 11.99 3.66 1.21
N ASP A 136 13.28 3.77 1.49
CA ASP A 136 13.84 3.92 2.83
C ASP A 136 14.31 5.35 3.12
N ASP A 137 14.44 5.66 4.40
CA ASP A 137 15.04 6.90 4.86
C ASP A 137 16.57 6.76 4.85
N ILE A 138 17.20 7.31 3.81
CA ILE A 138 18.64 7.19 3.51
C ILE A 138 19.56 7.84 4.56
N ARG A 139 19.01 8.48 5.59
CA ARG A 139 19.79 9.07 6.69
C ARG A 139 20.30 8.02 7.67
N PHE A 140 19.83 6.77 7.56
CA PHE A 140 20.14 5.67 8.45
C PHE A 140 20.52 4.42 7.67
N GLU A 141 21.34 3.57 8.27
CA GLU A 141 21.51 2.19 7.83
C GLU A 141 20.55 1.30 8.62
N TRP A 142 19.59 0.71 7.90
CA TRP A 142 18.51 -0.06 8.50
C TRP A 142 18.87 -1.54 8.64
N GLN A 143 18.64 -2.07 9.83
CA GLN A 143 18.59 -3.50 10.13
C GLN A 143 17.13 -3.94 10.26
N THR A 144 16.88 -5.25 10.23
CA THR A 144 15.52 -5.79 10.33
C THR A 144 15.41 -6.97 11.27
N VAL A 145 14.37 -6.98 12.10
CA VAL A 145 13.83 -8.20 12.70
C VAL A 145 12.49 -8.51 12.03
N SER A 146 12.11 -9.78 11.90
CA SER A 146 10.86 -10.16 11.23
C SER A 146 10.30 -11.45 11.77
N ASP A 147 8.97 -11.54 11.81
CA ASP A 147 8.24 -12.77 12.02
C ASP A 147 6.92 -12.75 11.25
N GLY A 148 6.66 -13.84 10.52
CA GLY A 148 5.54 -13.97 9.60
C GLY A 148 5.47 -12.81 8.59
N LEU A 149 4.43 -11.98 8.72
CA LEU A 149 4.15 -10.85 7.83
C LEU A 149 4.73 -9.52 8.32
N ILE A 150 5.27 -9.46 9.54
CA ILE A 150 5.69 -8.22 10.17
C ILE A 150 7.20 -8.09 10.07
N THR A 151 7.66 -6.97 9.50
CA THR A 151 9.09 -6.59 9.46
C THR A 151 9.28 -5.27 10.18
N VAL A 152 10.18 -5.24 11.16
CA VAL A 152 10.58 -4.03 11.88
C VAL A 152 11.95 -3.58 11.39
N TYR A 153 12.02 -2.36 10.86
CA TYR A 153 13.23 -1.68 10.45
C TYR A 153 13.74 -0.82 11.61
N TYR A 154 14.98 -1.03 12.01
CA TYR A 154 15.61 -0.33 13.13
C TYR A 154 17.05 0.06 12.80
N SER A 155 17.54 1.13 13.40
CA SER A 155 18.95 1.54 13.30
C SER A 155 19.77 0.98 14.46
N GLU A 156 21.10 1.02 14.35
CA GLU A 156 21.98 0.66 15.47
C GLU A 156 21.64 1.43 16.77
N ALA A 157 21.15 2.68 16.66
CA ALA A 157 20.80 3.52 17.80
C ALA A 157 19.49 3.11 18.52
N ASP A 158 18.60 2.40 17.81
CA ASP A 158 17.40 1.79 18.39
C ASP A 158 17.75 0.54 19.20
N GLY A 159 18.62 -0.31 18.65
CA GLY A 159 19.02 -1.60 19.22
C GLY A 159 18.02 -2.72 18.92
N GLU A 160 18.55 -3.93 18.71
CA GLU A 160 17.78 -5.12 18.33
C GLU A 160 16.73 -5.53 19.38
N ASP A 161 17.06 -5.45 20.67
CA ASP A 161 16.12 -5.77 21.77
C ASP A 161 14.86 -4.88 21.72
N MET A 162 15.02 -3.62 21.30
CA MET A 162 13.88 -2.71 21.11
C MET A 162 13.10 -3.06 19.86
N ALA A 163 13.76 -3.36 18.75
CA ALA A 163 13.09 -3.82 17.55
C ALA A 163 12.26 -5.10 17.80
N GLN A 164 12.80 -6.03 18.60
CA GLN A 164 12.09 -7.23 19.04
C GLN A 164 10.88 -6.91 19.93
N THR A 165 11.02 -5.96 20.85
CA THR A 165 9.91 -5.44 21.67
C THR A 165 8.78 -4.85 20.82
N VAL A 166 9.12 -4.11 19.77
CA VAL A 166 8.16 -3.55 18.80
C VAL A 166 7.49 -4.67 17.99
N LEU A 167 8.26 -5.64 17.52
CA LEU A 167 7.76 -6.79 16.77
C LEU A 167 6.73 -7.57 17.61
N GLU A 168 7.06 -7.90 18.85
CA GLU A 168 6.19 -8.63 19.78
C GLU A 168 4.87 -7.89 20.05
N ALA A 169 4.92 -6.56 20.24
CA ALA A 169 3.72 -5.76 20.45
C ALA A 169 2.79 -5.78 19.22
N ALA A 170 3.36 -5.68 18.02
CA ALA A 170 2.60 -5.75 16.77
C ALA A 170 2.02 -7.15 16.51
N GLN A 171 2.75 -8.21 16.86
CA GLN A 171 2.27 -9.59 16.78
C GLN A 171 1.11 -9.83 17.74
N GLY A 172 1.21 -9.39 19.00
CA GLY A 172 0.12 -9.49 19.95
C GLY A 172 -1.15 -8.79 19.46
N ALA A 173 -0.99 -7.59 18.88
CA ALA A 173 -2.11 -6.87 18.25
C ALA A 173 -2.72 -7.64 17.07
N LEU A 174 -1.90 -8.23 16.21
CA LEU A 174 -2.35 -9.06 15.08
C LEU A 174 -3.13 -10.29 15.55
N GLU A 175 -2.54 -11.07 16.46
CA GLU A 175 -3.12 -12.31 17.00
C GLU A 175 -4.48 -12.06 17.66
N ARG A 176 -4.60 -10.94 18.38
CA ARG A 176 -5.81 -10.57 19.08
C ARG A 176 -6.90 -10.01 18.17
N MET A 177 -6.53 -9.14 17.23
CA MET A 177 -7.51 -8.37 16.46
C MET A 177 -7.85 -8.96 15.10
N ALA A 178 -7.00 -9.80 14.50
CA ALA A 178 -7.33 -10.44 13.22
C ALA A 178 -8.62 -11.29 13.30
N PRO A 179 -8.85 -12.13 14.33
CA PRO A 179 -10.11 -12.88 14.47
C PRO A 179 -11.32 -11.97 14.67
N THR A 180 -11.19 -10.93 15.49
CA THR A 180 -12.24 -9.94 15.78
C THR A 180 -12.67 -9.18 14.53
N LEU A 181 -11.70 -8.82 13.68
CA LEU A 181 -11.92 -8.13 12.41
C LEU A 181 -12.32 -9.08 11.27
N GLY A 182 -12.22 -10.40 11.48
CA GLY A 182 -12.52 -11.41 10.47
C GLY A 182 -11.56 -11.38 9.27
N ILE A 183 -10.29 -11.06 9.50
CA ILE A 183 -9.26 -10.95 8.47
C ILE A 183 -8.19 -12.03 8.62
N GLU A 184 -7.57 -12.38 7.49
CA GLU A 184 -6.37 -13.20 7.43
C GLU A 184 -5.39 -12.46 6.50
N PRO A 185 -4.59 -11.50 7.03
CA PRO A 185 -3.66 -10.74 6.22
C PRO A 185 -2.68 -11.69 5.51
N ILE A 186 -2.33 -11.37 4.28
CA ILE A 186 -1.34 -12.14 3.48
C ILE A 186 -0.21 -11.25 2.93
N GLU A 187 -0.42 -9.93 2.93
CA GLU A 187 0.59 -8.97 2.49
C GLU A 187 1.42 -8.48 3.69
N PRO A 188 2.75 -8.30 3.52
CA PRO A 188 3.61 -7.83 4.61
C PRO A 188 3.21 -6.46 5.16
N LEU A 189 3.43 -6.27 6.46
CA LEU A 189 3.30 -5.03 7.21
C LEU A 189 4.69 -4.61 7.69
N ARG A 190 4.97 -3.31 7.67
CA ARG A 190 6.30 -2.79 7.99
C ARG A 190 6.22 -1.76 9.10
N ILE A 191 7.17 -1.83 10.01
CA ILE A 191 7.31 -0.85 11.10
C ILE A 191 8.68 -0.22 10.96
N VAL A 192 8.77 1.10 10.88
CA VAL A 192 10.04 1.84 10.86
C VAL A 192 10.19 2.57 12.19
N THR A 193 11.23 2.22 12.92
CA THR A 193 11.48 2.76 14.26
C THR A 193 12.42 3.96 14.19
N TYR A 194 12.17 4.95 15.05
CA TYR A 194 13.06 6.08 15.23
C TYR A 194 13.35 6.28 16.71
N SER A 195 14.61 6.14 17.12
CA SER A 195 15.03 6.38 18.51
C SER A 195 15.02 7.85 18.91
N ASN A 196 15.03 8.76 17.94
CA ASN A 196 14.98 10.21 18.14
C ASN A 196 13.73 10.77 17.46
N TYR A 197 12.86 11.40 18.26
CA TYR A 197 11.63 12.02 17.78
C TYR A 197 11.84 13.03 16.63
N THR A 198 12.92 13.81 16.63
CA THR A 198 13.21 14.78 15.55
C THR A 198 13.45 14.09 14.21
N ASN A 199 14.04 12.89 14.23
CA ASN A 199 14.27 12.08 13.04
C ASN A 199 12.95 11.52 12.50
N MET A 200 12.07 11.04 13.40
CA MET A 200 10.71 10.62 13.04
C MET A 200 9.91 11.79 12.49
N GLU A 201 9.92 12.94 13.17
CA GLU A 201 9.13 14.10 12.81
C GLU A 201 9.45 14.62 11.40
N SER A 202 10.72 14.55 11.01
CA SER A 202 11.16 14.89 9.64
C SER A 202 10.77 13.84 8.59
N ALA A 203 10.35 12.66 9.02
CA ALA A 203 9.76 11.64 8.15
C ALA A 203 8.24 11.71 8.04
N ILE A 204 7.56 12.43 8.92
CA ILE A 204 6.10 12.65 8.87
C ILE A 204 5.80 13.72 7.80
N PRO A 205 4.72 13.59 7.00
CA PRO A 205 4.34 14.64 6.06
C PRO A 205 4.10 15.96 6.78
N PHE A 206 4.43 17.07 6.11
CA PHE A 206 4.28 18.41 6.69
C PHE A 206 2.85 18.62 7.23
N ARG A 207 2.75 18.87 8.54
CA ARG A 207 1.55 19.38 9.22
C ARG A 207 1.81 20.82 9.67
N SER A 208 0.76 21.64 9.77
CA SER A 208 0.91 23.02 10.26
C SER A 208 1.49 23.02 11.69
N GLN A 209 2.27 24.05 12.02
CA GLN A 209 2.93 24.16 13.33
C GLN A 209 1.94 24.07 14.51
N ALA A 210 0.74 24.64 14.36
CA ALA A 210 -0.32 24.59 15.36
C ALA A 210 -0.83 23.17 15.66
N VAL A 211 -0.76 22.24 14.69
CA VAL A 211 -1.11 20.82 14.87
C VAL A 211 0.05 20.05 15.53
N ARG A 212 1.30 20.46 15.26
CA ARG A 212 2.52 19.86 15.85
C ARG A 212 2.72 20.23 17.32
N ASP A 213 2.33 21.44 17.70
CA ASP A 213 2.53 21.96 19.06
C ASP A 213 1.49 21.42 20.08
N GLN A 214 0.42 20.78 19.61
CA GLN A 214 -0.69 20.32 20.47
C GLN A 214 -0.62 18.84 20.87
N LEU A 215 -0.04 17.97 20.04
CA LEU A 215 0.08 16.53 20.30
C LEU A 215 1.41 16.00 19.74
N ARG A 216 2.25 15.45 20.62
CA ARG A 216 3.47 14.73 20.20
C ARG A 216 3.02 13.39 19.61
N THR A 217 3.32 13.17 18.33
CA THR A 217 2.88 11.97 17.59
C THR A 217 3.86 10.82 17.84
N GLU A 218 3.59 9.96 18.83
CA GLU A 218 4.50 8.84 19.15
C GLU A 218 4.49 7.73 18.10
N GLY A 219 3.41 7.62 17.31
CA GLY A 219 3.26 6.66 16.23
C GLY A 219 2.33 7.18 15.15
N ILE A 220 2.47 6.67 13.93
CA ILE A 220 1.55 6.98 12.83
C ILE A 220 1.42 5.81 11.85
N ALA A 221 0.20 5.33 11.68
CA ALA A 221 -0.15 4.30 10.70
C ALA A 221 -0.45 4.90 9.31
N PHE A 222 0.36 4.54 8.32
CA PHE A 222 0.11 4.77 6.89
C PHE A 222 -0.58 3.53 6.31
N THR A 223 -1.90 3.52 6.45
CA THR A 223 -2.76 2.37 6.13
C THR A 223 -2.69 1.93 4.66
N ASP A 224 -2.67 2.88 3.72
CA ASP A 224 -2.55 2.57 2.28
C ASP A 224 -1.18 1.97 1.92
N GLU A 225 -0.13 2.23 2.69
CA GLU A 225 1.22 1.70 2.44
C GLU A 225 1.59 0.53 3.35
N ARG A 226 0.72 0.16 4.30
CA ARG A 226 0.98 -0.88 5.32
C ARG A 226 2.24 -0.60 6.12
N VAL A 227 2.49 0.68 6.41
CA VAL A 227 3.67 1.16 7.12
C VAL A 227 3.24 1.81 8.43
N LEU A 228 3.92 1.48 9.53
CA LEU A 228 3.86 2.17 10.80
C LEU A 228 5.19 2.89 11.04
N LEU A 229 5.18 4.20 11.31
CA LEU A 229 6.34 4.88 11.87
C LEU A 229 6.14 5.01 13.38
N VAL A 230 7.18 4.71 14.17
CA VAL A 230 7.06 4.78 15.64
C VAL A 230 8.33 5.33 16.31
N HIS A 231 8.13 6.17 17.33
CA HIS A 231 9.18 6.63 18.21
C HIS A 231 9.48 5.54 19.26
N SER A 232 10.65 4.92 19.15
CA SER A 232 10.97 3.65 19.83
C SER A 232 11.46 3.77 21.27
N ARG A 233 11.86 4.98 21.70
CA ARG A 233 12.43 5.21 23.04
C ARG A 233 11.42 5.62 24.10
N ASP A 234 10.15 5.75 23.74
CA ASP A 234 9.13 6.05 24.73
C ASP A 234 8.79 4.82 25.59
N ALA A 235 8.53 5.03 26.88
CA ALA A 235 8.14 3.95 27.78
C ALA A 235 6.80 3.32 27.38
N SER A 236 5.96 4.05 26.64
CA SER A 236 4.68 3.56 26.12
C SER A 236 4.79 2.85 24.76
N VAL A 237 6.00 2.61 24.22
CA VAL A 237 6.18 2.11 22.85
C VAL A 237 5.33 0.88 22.52
N LYS A 238 5.17 -0.07 23.45
CA LYS A 238 4.31 -1.25 23.23
C LYS A 238 2.85 -0.86 22.99
N GLY A 239 2.33 0.07 23.78
CA GLY A 239 0.96 0.57 23.65
C GLY A 239 0.76 1.39 22.38
N THR A 240 1.73 2.25 22.05
CA THR A 240 1.72 3.01 20.80
C THR A 240 1.72 2.08 19.59
N VAL A 241 2.61 1.07 19.57
CA VAL A 241 2.68 0.09 18.49
C VAL A 241 1.39 -0.69 18.38
N ALA A 242 0.88 -1.24 19.48
CA ALA A 242 -0.37 -2.02 19.46
C ALA A 242 -1.54 -1.18 18.94
N HIS A 243 -1.73 0.04 19.45
CA HIS A 243 -2.78 0.96 19.02
C HIS A 243 -2.69 1.27 17.52
N GLU A 244 -1.54 1.77 17.05
CA GLU A 244 -1.37 2.18 15.66
C GLU A 244 -1.39 1.00 14.68
N PHE A 245 -0.87 -0.16 15.10
CA PHE A 245 -0.90 -1.35 14.28
C PHE A 245 -2.34 -1.83 14.05
N ILE A 246 -3.24 -1.66 15.03
CA ILE A 246 -4.66 -1.99 14.85
C ILE A 246 -5.31 -1.11 13.78
N HIS A 247 -4.91 0.16 13.61
CA HIS A 247 -5.39 0.96 12.48
C HIS A 247 -5.02 0.36 11.12
N LEU A 248 -3.84 -0.26 10.99
CA LEU A 248 -3.48 -1.00 9.78
C LEU A 248 -4.40 -2.20 9.55
N LEU A 249 -4.78 -2.91 10.62
CA LEU A 249 -5.68 -4.07 10.55
C LEU A 249 -7.13 -3.66 10.24
N VAL A 250 -7.61 -2.56 10.82
CA VAL A 250 -8.93 -1.99 10.49
C VAL A 250 -8.98 -1.57 9.02
N ALA A 251 -7.91 -0.96 8.50
CA ALA A 251 -7.82 -0.62 7.10
C ALA A 251 -7.81 -1.84 6.18
N GLU A 252 -7.11 -2.92 6.57
CA GLU A 252 -7.17 -4.21 5.85
C GLU A 252 -8.60 -4.75 5.79
N ALA A 253 -9.31 -4.74 6.92
CA ALA A 253 -10.68 -5.26 7.02
C ALA A 253 -11.68 -4.43 6.20
N THR A 254 -11.50 -3.12 6.15
CA THR A 254 -12.46 -2.19 5.54
C THR A 254 -12.12 -1.83 4.10
N GLY A 255 -10.87 -2.01 3.69
CA GLY A 255 -10.36 -1.68 2.35
C GLY A 255 -10.73 -0.26 1.94
N ARG A 256 -11.41 -0.12 0.80
CA ARG A 256 -11.85 1.20 0.28
C ARG A 256 -12.81 1.96 1.19
N ALA A 257 -13.44 1.28 2.15
CA ALA A 257 -14.35 1.90 3.11
C ALA A 257 -13.61 2.49 4.33
N ASN A 258 -12.29 2.32 4.46
CA ASN A 258 -11.52 2.82 5.61
C ASN A 258 -11.77 4.32 5.87
N ALA A 259 -11.83 5.12 4.81
CA ALA A 259 -12.05 6.57 4.89
C ALA A 259 -13.41 7.01 5.47
N VAL A 260 -14.37 6.09 5.63
CA VAL A 260 -15.70 6.37 6.20
C VAL A 260 -15.96 5.65 7.52
N VAL A 261 -14.96 4.94 8.07
CA VAL A 261 -15.05 4.34 9.41
C VAL A 261 -15.15 5.48 10.43
N PRO A 262 -16.19 5.50 11.30
CA PRO A 262 -16.34 6.56 12.28
C PRO A 262 -15.26 6.45 13.37
N SER A 263 -14.77 7.59 13.87
CA SER A 263 -13.71 7.62 14.89
C SER A 263 -14.04 6.78 16.13
N TRP A 264 -15.28 6.79 16.63
CA TRP A 264 -15.63 5.95 17.79
C TRP A 264 -15.34 4.46 17.58
N LEU A 265 -15.49 3.97 16.34
CA LEU A 265 -15.25 2.56 16.01
C LEU A 265 -13.77 2.31 15.74
N ASN A 266 -13.11 3.19 14.98
CA ASN A 266 -11.70 3.03 14.63
C ASN A 266 -10.81 3.09 15.88
N GLU A 267 -10.96 4.15 16.67
CA GLU A 267 -10.23 4.36 17.93
C GLU A 267 -10.68 3.34 18.98
N GLY A 268 -11.98 3.03 19.05
CA GLY A 268 -12.50 2.02 19.98
C GLY A 268 -11.93 0.62 19.73
N LEU A 269 -11.75 0.22 18.47
CA LEU A 269 -11.08 -1.04 18.11
C LEU A 269 -9.59 -1.01 18.46
N ALA A 270 -8.92 0.11 18.20
CA ALA A 270 -7.51 0.31 18.55
C ALA A 270 -7.28 0.19 20.06
N GLU A 271 -8.10 0.87 20.88
CA GLU A 271 -7.98 0.80 22.34
C GLU A 271 -8.42 -0.56 22.89
N SER A 272 -9.51 -1.14 22.38
CA SER A 272 -9.98 -2.47 22.81
C SER A 272 -8.90 -3.54 22.60
N GLY A 273 -8.18 -3.49 21.49
CA GLY A 273 -7.10 -4.43 21.17
C GLY A 273 -5.75 -4.10 21.82
N ASN A 274 -5.56 -2.89 22.36
CA ASN A 274 -4.30 -2.46 22.96
C ASN A 274 -4.13 -3.01 24.38
N GLU A 275 -3.34 -4.08 24.54
CA GLU A 275 -3.06 -4.71 25.84
C GLU A 275 -2.16 -3.88 26.76
N PHE A 276 -1.52 -2.84 26.23
CA PHE A 276 -0.56 -2.02 26.95
C PHE A 276 -1.09 -0.60 27.19
N ALA A 277 -2.42 -0.41 27.13
CA ALA A 277 -3.07 0.88 27.32
C ALA A 277 -2.67 1.50 28.67
N GLY A 278 -2.14 2.73 28.62
CA GLY A 278 -1.62 3.45 29.78
C GLY A 278 -2.62 4.43 30.40
N GLU A 279 -3.63 4.89 29.65
CA GLU A 279 -4.65 5.83 30.13
C GLU A 279 -5.89 5.11 30.65
N ASP A 280 -6.40 5.53 31.80
CA ASP A 280 -7.67 5.03 32.35
C ASP A 280 -8.85 5.75 31.65
N TYR A 281 -9.08 5.41 30.39
CA TYR A 281 -10.22 5.92 29.63
C TYR A 281 -11.56 5.55 30.29
N ALA A 282 -11.61 4.47 31.07
CA ALA A 282 -12.79 4.10 31.84
C ALA A 282 -13.12 5.13 32.93
N ALA A 283 -12.12 5.72 33.58
CA ALA A 283 -12.32 6.83 34.51
C ALA A 283 -12.83 8.09 33.79
N ALA A 284 -12.27 8.44 32.63
CA ALA A 284 -12.74 9.56 31.83
C ALA A 284 -14.19 9.37 31.36
N LEU A 285 -14.53 8.19 30.84
CA LEU A 285 -15.88 7.83 30.44
C LEU A 285 -16.86 7.95 31.62
N ARG A 286 -16.49 7.44 32.80
CA ARG A 286 -17.31 7.53 34.01
C ARG A 286 -17.58 8.99 34.40
N TYR A 287 -16.53 9.82 34.40
CA TYR A 287 -16.67 11.26 34.64
C TYR A 287 -17.61 11.92 33.63
N GLY A 288 -17.46 11.61 32.33
CA GLY A 288 -18.34 12.13 31.29
C GLY A 288 -19.81 11.72 31.48
N ALA A 289 -20.05 10.48 31.91
CA ALA A 289 -21.39 9.97 32.22
C ALA A 289 -22.02 10.69 33.42
N GLU A 290 -21.26 10.86 34.50
CA GLU A 290 -21.73 11.49 35.74
C GLU A 290 -21.99 13.00 35.59
N THR A 291 -21.24 13.66 34.71
CA THR A 291 -21.34 15.12 34.48
C THR A 291 -22.22 15.50 33.29
N GLY A 292 -22.78 14.53 32.57
CA GLY A 292 -23.63 14.77 31.40
C GLY A 292 -22.86 15.30 30.19
N GLN A 293 -21.59 14.97 30.06
CA GLN A 293 -20.70 15.39 28.96
C GLN A 293 -20.57 14.37 27.84
N LEU A 294 -21.31 13.25 27.90
CA LEU A 294 -21.31 12.25 26.82
C LEU A 294 -22.01 12.79 25.59
N ASN A 295 -21.29 12.83 24.48
CA ASN A 295 -21.92 12.99 23.17
C ASN A 295 -22.59 11.67 22.73
N PRO A 296 -23.69 11.73 21.98
CA PRO A 296 -24.25 10.54 21.35
C PRO A 296 -23.25 9.90 20.38
N LEU A 297 -23.24 8.56 20.29
CA LEU A 297 -22.27 7.83 19.45
C LEU A 297 -22.33 8.22 17.96
N TRP A 298 -23.53 8.55 17.45
CA TRP A 298 -23.70 9.00 16.06
C TRP A 298 -23.05 10.37 15.77
N TYR A 299 -22.78 11.17 16.81
CA TYR A 299 -22.06 12.44 16.71
C TYR A 299 -20.53 12.21 16.65
N GLN A 300 -20.04 11.08 17.19
CA GLN A 300 -18.63 10.69 17.24
C GLN A 300 -18.12 10.06 15.93
N ARG A 301 -18.63 10.54 14.78
CA ARG A 301 -18.04 10.19 13.46
C ARG A 301 -16.62 10.74 13.33
N THR A 302 -16.39 11.87 13.96
CA THR A 302 -15.08 12.49 14.16
C THR A 302 -15.04 12.98 15.60
N PHE A 303 -13.92 12.83 16.28
CA PHE A 303 -13.75 13.41 17.60
C PHE A 303 -13.59 14.93 17.48
N VAL A 304 -14.45 15.66 18.19
CA VAL A 304 -14.49 17.12 18.21
C VAL A 304 -14.69 17.58 19.64
N GLY A 305 -14.07 18.71 20.00
CA GLY A 305 -14.21 19.29 21.33
C GLY A 305 -12.88 19.63 21.98
N THR A 306 -12.92 19.81 23.30
CA THR A 306 -11.72 20.00 24.12
C THR A 306 -10.94 18.67 24.28
N PRO A 307 -9.66 18.71 24.69
CA PRO A 307 -8.91 17.48 24.97
C PRO A 307 -9.64 16.52 25.91
N GLU A 308 -10.31 17.03 26.95
CA GLU A 308 -11.09 16.22 27.88
C GLU A 308 -12.27 15.52 27.20
N GLN A 309 -12.97 16.22 26.29
CA GLN A 309 -14.08 15.64 25.52
C GLN A 309 -13.60 14.55 24.55
N ILE A 310 -12.38 14.69 24.02
CA ILE A 310 -11.76 13.68 23.16
C ILE A 310 -11.42 12.44 23.97
N ILE A 311 -10.78 12.57 25.14
CA ILE A 311 -10.46 11.43 26.02
C ILE A 311 -11.75 10.68 26.45
N ILE A 312 -12.84 11.40 26.74
CA ILE A 312 -14.15 10.79 27.00
C ILE A 312 -14.66 10.02 25.77
N ALA A 313 -14.47 10.55 24.56
CA ALA A 313 -14.88 9.90 23.32
C ALA A 313 -14.09 8.60 23.04
N TYR A 314 -12.79 8.58 23.34
CA TYR A 314 -11.96 7.36 23.31
C TYR A 314 -12.54 6.29 24.24
N GLY A 315 -12.75 6.61 25.51
CA GLY A 315 -13.33 5.66 26.47
C GLY A 315 -14.74 5.21 26.10
N GLN A 316 -15.57 6.10 25.55
CA GLN A 316 -16.89 5.74 25.04
C GLN A 316 -16.79 4.75 23.87
N GLY A 317 -15.88 4.99 22.92
CA GLY A 317 -15.64 4.12 21.77
C GLY A 317 -15.17 2.73 22.21
N GLU A 318 -14.13 2.69 23.05
CA GLU A 318 -13.59 1.45 23.63
C GLU A 318 -14.68 0.67 24.37
N SER A 319 -15.45 1.32 25.24
CA SER A 319 -16.53 0.68 26.00
C SER A 319 -17.62 0.09 25.10
N VAL A 320 -18.01 0.79 24.03
CA VAL A 320 -19.00 0.28 23.07
C VAL A 320 -18.45 -0.89 22.29
N VAL A 321 -17.21 -0.80 21.79
CA VAL A 321 -16.57 -1.90 21.05
C VAL A 321 -16.45 -3.15 21.92
N ASN A 322 -15.95 -3.01 23.15
CA ASN A 322 -15.86 -4.11 24.11
C ASN A 322 -17.21 -4.77 24.38
N TYR A 323 -18.30 -4.00 24.43
CA TYR A 323 -19.67 -4.54 24.56
C TYR A 323 -20.15 -5.29 23.30
N LEU A 324 -19.72 -4.87 22.10
CA LEU A 324 -20.15 -5.48 20.84
C LEU A 324 -19.43 -6.80 20.54
N ILE A 325 -18.19 -6.96 21.01
CA ILE A 325 -17.34 -8.13 20.72
C ILE A 325 -17.34 -9.18 21.85
N SER A 326 -17.95 -8.88 23.00
CA SER A 326 -18.13 -9.81 24.13
C SER A 326 -19.21 -10.85 23.86
#